data_AF-A0A8S0TH35-F1
#
_entry.id   AF-A0A8S0TH35-F1
#
_cell.length_a   1.000
_cell.length_b   1.000
_cell.length_c   1.000
_cell.angle_alpha   90.00
_cell.angle_beta   90.00
_cell.angle_gamma   90.00
#
_symmetry.space_group_name_H-M   'P 1'
#
loop_
_entity.id
_entity.type
_entity.pdbx_description
1 polymer ?
#
loop_
_entity_poly.entity_id
_entity_poly.type
_entity_poly.pdbx_seq_one_letter_code
_entity_poly.pdbx_strand_id
1 'polypeptide(L)'
;MARSTLYGPQIILPAKGTPYPLAIPYKEVPVIFGEWFNTDPEAIISQALQSGGGLNVSDAYTINGLPGPLYNCSAKDTFMLKVKPGKTYLLRLINNALNDELFFSVANHTLKTDAIYVKLFETGTLVIAPGQTTNFLLKD
;
A
#
# COMPACT_ATOMS: atom_id res chain seq x y z
N MET A 1 -15.18 4.97 -11.68
CA MET A 1 -14.03 5.21 -10.78
C MET A 1 -14.33 5.06 -9.28
N ALA A 2 -15.48 4.51 -8.84
CA ALA A 2 -15.81 4.38 -7.41
C ALA A 2 -14.72 3.79 -6.49
N ARG A 3 -13.87 2.88 -6.98
CA ARG A 3 -12.74 2.29 -6.22
C ARG A 3 -11.60 3.28 -5.90
N SER A 4 -11.57 4.46 -6.52
CA SER A 4 -10.59 5.52 -6.22
C SER A 4 -10.75 6.09 -4.82
N THR A 5 -11.97 6.08 -4.27
CA THR A 5 -12.28 6.61 -2.94
C THR A 5 -12.97 5.59 -2.02
N LEU A 6 -13.62 4.56 -2.58
CA LEU A 6 -14.28 3.49 -1.83
C LEU A 6 -13.47 2.20 -1.89
N TYR A 7 -12.63 1.98 -0.89
CA TYR A 7 -11.86 0.75 -0.70
C TYR A 7 -11.46 0.58 0.77
N GLY A 8 -11.06 -0.64 1.14
CA GLY A 8 -10.59 -0.93 2.49
C GLY A 8 -9.91 -2.30 2.59
N PRO A 9 -9.13 -2.54 3.65
CA PRO A 9 -8.43 -3.79 3.83
C PRO A 9 -9.40 -4.87 4.35
N GLN A 10 -9.35 -6.06 3.77
CA GLN A 10 -9.96 -7.26 4.34
C GLN A 10 -8.84 -8.18 4.84
N ILE A 11 -8.79 -8.42 6.15
CA ILE A 11 -7.73 -9.22 6.77
C ILE A 11 -8.32 -10.57 7.20
N ILE A 12 -7.79 -11.64 6.61
CA ILE A 12 -8.13 -13.02 6.98
C ILE A 12 -7.02 -13.52 7.91
N LEU A 13 -7.40 -13.85 9.15
CA LEU A 13 -6.50 -14.38 10.16
C LEU A 13 -6.46 -15.93 10.09
N PRO A 14 -5.37 -16.56 10.58
CA PRO A 14 -5.34 -18.00 10.77
C PRO A 14 -6.50 -18.49 11.65
N ALA A 15 -6.89 -19.75 11.47
CA ALA A 15 -7.88 -20.38 12.33
C ALA A 15 -7.45 -20.31 13.80
N LYS A 16 -8.42 -20.24 14.71
CA LYS A 16 -8.15 -20.13 16.15
C LYS A 16 -7.28 -21.30 16.60
N GLY A 17 -6.10 -21.00 17.16
CA GLY A 17 -5.13 -22.01 17.61
C GLY A 17 -4.08 -22.41 16.57
N THR A 18 -4.19 -21.95 15.33
CA THR A 18 -3.17 -22.12 14.29
C THR A 18 -2.20 -20.93 14.32
N PRO A 19 -0.88 -21.15 14.51
CA PRO A 19 0.08 -20.05 14.45
C PRO A 19 0.22 -19.53 13.02
N TYR A 20 0.70 -18.29 12.89
CA TYR A 20 1.15 -17.80 11.58
C TYR A 20 2.26 -18.71 11.04
N PRO A 21 2.34 -18.90 9.70
CA PRO A 21 3.49 -19.55 9.07
C PRO A 21 4.77 -18.70 9.16
N LEU A 22 4.64 -17.46 9.65
CA LEU A 22 5.72 -16.52 9.92
C LEU A 22 5.88 -16.31 11.43
N ALA A 23 7.03 -15.77 11.85
CA ALA A 23 7.24 -15.35 13.22
C ALA A 23 6.12 -14.40 13.67
N ILE A 24 5.59 -14.62 14.88
CA ILE A 24 4.47 -13.84 15.42
C ILE A 24 4.88 -12.35 15.47
N PRO A 25 4.20 -11.47 14.71
CA PRO A 25 4.55 -10.06 14.70
C PRO A 25 4.12 -9.39 16.00
N TYR A 26 4.83 -8.33 16.40
CA TYR A 26 4.43 -7.48 17.51
C TYR A 26 3.15 -6.71 17.19
N LYS A 27 3.02 -6.26 15.94
CA LYS A 27 1.84 -5.55 15.43
C LYS A 27 1.68 -5.79 13.93
N GLU A 28 0.43 -5.88 13.49
CA GLU A 28 0.06 -5.93 12.08
C GLU A 28 -0.49 -4.58 11.64
N VAL A 29 -0.10 -4.11 10.45
CA VAL A 29 -0.45 -2.79 9.95
C VAL A 29 -0.81 -2.89 8.46
N PRO A 30 -2.06 -2.58 8.08
CA PRO A 30 -2.41 -2.42 6.67
C PRO A 30 -1.78 -1.13 6.12
N VAL A 31 -1.20 -1.24 4.93
CA VAL A 31 -0.61 -0.12 4.18
C VAL A 31 -1.22 -0.16 2.79
N ILE A 32 -2.11 0.78 2.52
CA ILE A 32 -2.88 0.80 1.28
C ILE A 32 -2.35 1.92 0.41
N PHE A 33 -1.93 1.58 -0.80
CA PHE A 33 -1.56 2.54 -1.81
C PHE A 33 -2.78 2.93 -2.62
N GLY A 34 -2.94 4.20 -2.91
CA GLY A 34 -4.03 4.71 -3.73
C GLY A 34 -3.65 5.98 -4.48
N GLU A 35 -4.60 6.51 -5.22
CA GLU A 35 -4.44 7.73 -6.00
C GLU A 35 -5.52 8.75 -5.62
N TRP A 36 -5.16 10.02 -5.72
CA TRP A 36 -6.04 11.15 -5.47
C TRP A 36 -6.14 12.02 -6.72
N PHE A 37 -7.37 12.42 -7.03
CA PHE A 37 -7.69 13.35 -8.11
C PHE A 37 -8.42 14.54 -7.50
N ASN A 38 -7.97 15.75 -7.83
CA ASN A 38 -8.64 17.00 -7.44
C ASN A 38 -9.96 17.20 -8.20
N THR A 39 -10.04 16.62 -9.40
CA THR A 39 -11.25 16.63 -10.23
C THR A 39 -12.06 15.37 -9.97
N ASP A 40 -13.39 15.43 -10.15
CA ASP A 40 -14.26 14.28 -10.04
C ASP A 40 -13.76 13.11 -10.93
N PRO A 41 -13.40 11.96 -10.36
CA PRO A 41 -12.94 10.80 -11.10
C PRO A 41 -13.92 10.31 -12.19
N GLU A 42 -15.24 10.49 -12.00
CA GLU A 42 -16.23 10.12 -13.02
C GLU A 42 -16.22 11.10 -14.21
N ALA A 43 -15.90 12.37 -13.97
CA ALA A 43 -15.72 13.36 -15.03
C ALA A 43 -14.48 13.05 -15.88
N ILE A 44 -13.38 12.62 -15.24
CA ILE A 44 -12.14 12.23 -15.93
C ILE A 44 -12.40 11.05 -16.88
N ILE A 45 -13.13 10.02 -16.43
CA ILE A 45 -13.52 8.90 -17.31
C ILE A 45 -14.43 9.37 -18.44
N SER A 46 -15.45 10.16 -18.13
CA SER A 46 -16.42 10.62 -19.12
C SER A 46 -15.72 11.37 -20.27
N GLN A 47 -14.73 12.22 -19.94
CA GLN A 47 -13.91 12.92 -20.92
C GLN A 47 -13.04 11.96 -21.74
N ALA A 48 -12.36 11.00 -21.09
CA ALA A 48 -11.50 10.03 -21.79
C ALA A 48 -12.31 9.17 -22.77
N LEU A 49 -13.50 8.70 -22.36
CA LEU A 49 -14.40 7.93 -23.20
C LEU A 49 -14.93 8.75 -24.40
N GLN A 50 -15.23 10.03 -24.21
CA GLN A 50 -15.72 10.91 -25.27
C GLN A 50 -14.62 11.32 -26.27
N SER A 51 -13.40 11.55 -25.78
CA SER A 51 -12.27 11.99 -26.61
C SER A 51 -11.51 10.84 -27.26
N GLY A 52 -11.65 9.61 -26.75
CA GLY A 52 -10.80 8.48 -27.12
C GLY A 52 -9.36 8.60 -26.63
N GLY A 53 -9.06 9.58 -25.78
CA GLY A 53 -7.75 9.82 -25.19
C GLY A 53 -7.50 8.98 -23.93
N GLY A 54 -6.24 8.98 -23.45
CA GLY A 54 -5.88 8.36 -22.18
C GLY A 54 -6.50 9.08 -20.97
N LEU A 55 -6.51 8.41 -19.81
CA LEU A 55 -6.90 9.03 -18.55
C LEU A 55 -5.84 10.03 -18.09
N ASN A 56 -6.26 11.11 -17.44
CA ASN A 56 -5.34 12.03 -16.78
C ASN A 56 -4.59 11.31 -15.66
N VAL A 57 -3.33 11.70 -15.45
CA VAL A 57 -2.52 11.26 -14.31
C VAL A 57 -3.13 11.81 -13.03
N SER A 58 -3.02 11.05 -11.93
CA SER A 58 -3.47 11.48 -10.61
C SER A 58 -2.69 12.70 -10.10
N ASP A 59 -3.35 13.51 -9.27
CA ASP A 59 -2.73 14.68 -8.63
C ASP A 59 -1.78 14.25 -7.49
N ALA A 60 -2.05 13.12 -6.85
CA ALA A 60 -1.17 12.55 -5.83
C ALA A 60 -1.32 11.04 -5.65
N TYR A 61 -0.22 10.37 -5.30
CA TYR A 61 -0.27 9.04 -4.70
C TYR A 61 -0.46 9.15 -3.19
N THR A 62 -1.13 8.17 -2.60
CA THR A 62 -1.46 8.17 -1.18
C THR A 62 -1.04 6.87 -0.50
N ILE A 63 -0.67 6.98 0.78
CA ILE A 63 -0.51 5.86 1.70
C ILE A 63 -1.58 5.98 2.77
N ASN A 64 -2.47 4.99 2.84
CA ASN A 64 -3.65 5.01 3.71
C ASN A 64 -4.52 6.27 3.53
N GLY A 65 -4.70 6.71 2.28
CA GLY A 65 -5.48 7.90 1.92
C GLY A 65 -4.78 9.24 2.15
N LEU A 66 -3.52 9.22 2.60
CA LEU A 66 -2.73 10.43 2.89
C LEU A 66 -1.62 10.62 1.85
N PRO A 67 -1.52 11.78 1.17
CA PRO A 67 -0.49 12.03 0.14
C PRO A 67 0.96 12.04 0.66
N GLY A 68 1.15 12.36 1.93
CA GLY A 68 2.48 12.47 2.53
C GLY A 68 3.12 13.85 2.33
N PRO A 69 4.42 14.01 2.64
CA PRO A 69 5.02 15.32 2.85
C PRO A 69 5.48 16.06 1.60
N LEU A 70 5.46 15.40 0.43
CA LEU A 70 5.97 15.96 -0.81
C LEU A 70 4.92 16.71 -1.64
N TYR A 71 3.65 16.62 -1.25
CA TYR A 71 2.56 17.35 -1.90
C TYR A 71 2.21 18.62 -1.12
N ASN A 72 1.70 19.62 -1.83
CA ASN A 72 1.25 20.86 -1.21
C ASN A 72 0.11 20.58 -0.23
N CYS A 73 0.14 21.27 0.91
CA CYS A 73 -0.88 21.20 1.96
C CYS A 73 -1.02 19.86 2.71
N SER A 74 -0.20 18.84 2.44
CA SER A 74 -0.34 17.50 3.06
C SER A 74 0.75 17.11 4.05
N ALA A 75 1.78 17.94 4.24
CA ALA A 75 2.92 17.61 5.11
C ALA A 75 2.56 17.34 6.57
N LYS A 76 1.48 17.93 7.09
CA LYS A 76 1.00 17.71 8.45
C LYS A 76 0.27 16.37 8.62
N ASP A 77 -0.34 15.88 7.54
CA ASP A 77 -1.21 14.71 7.53
C ASP A 77 -0.53 13.56 6.77
N THR A 78 0.63 13.14 7.28
CA THR A 78 1.38 11.99 6.75
C THR A 78 1.12 10.75 7.60
N PHE A 79 0.93 9.60 6.96
CA PHE A 79 0.82 8.34 7.68
C PHE A 79 2.12 8.05 8.45
N MET A 80 2.02 7.90 9.78
CA MET A 80 3.16 7.60 10.64
C MET A 80 2.94 6.30 11.39
N LEU A 81 3.84 5.34 11.18
CA LEU A 81 3.92 4.12 11.99
C LEU A 81 5.01 4.28 13.07
N LYS A 82 4.59 4.34 14.34
CA LYS A 82 5.53 4.32 15.48
C LYS A 82 6.05 2.90 15.71
N VAL A 83 7.35 2.70 15.52
CA VAL A 83 8.05 1.43 15.75
C VAL A 83 8.79 1.43 17.09
N LYS A 84 9.08 0.23 17.60
CA LYS A 84 9.89 -0.01 18.79
C LYS A 84 11.10 -0.84 18.38
N PRO A 85 12.32 -0.47 18.82
CA PRO A 85 13.53 -1.23 18.51
C PRO A 85 13.43 -2.69 18.94
N GLY A 86 13.92 -3.60 18.10
CA GLY A 86 13.91 -5.05 18.34
C GLY A 86 12.54 -5.72 18.19
N LYS A 87 11.51 -5.00 17.73
CA LYS A 87 10.18 -5.55 17.44
C LYS A 87 9.99 -5.75 15.94
N THR A 88 9.28 -6.82 15.59
CA THR A 88 8.93 -7.14 14.21
C THR A 88 7.49 -6.72 13.92
N TYR A 89 7.27 -6.04 12.81
CA TYR A 89 5.96 -5.57 12.36
C TYR A 89 5.57 -6.28 11.07
N LEU A 90 4.33 -6.74 10.97
CA LEU A 90 3.79 -7.30 9.72
C LEU A 90 3.06 -6.19 8.96
N LEU A 91 3.68 -5.71 7.88
CA LEU A 91 3.06 -4.76 6.96
C LEU A 91 2.28 -5.53 5.90
N ARG A 92 0.98 -5.24 5.78
CA ARG A 92 0.09 -5.82 4.78
C ARG A 92 -0.12 -4.80 3.69
N LEU A 93 0.71 -4.88 2.64
CA LEU A 93 0.68 -3.95 1.52
C LEU A 93 -0.47 -4.31 0.58
N ILE A 94 -1.22 -3.29 0.16
CA ILE A 94 -2.35 -3.43 -0.74
C ILE A 94 -2.21 -2.33 -1.80
N ASN A 95 -2.04 -2.71 -3.06
CA ASN A 95 -2.05 -1.73 -4.14
C ASN A 95 -3.49 -1.53 -4.66
N ASN A 96 -4.06 -0.36 -4.37
CA ASN A 96 -5.35 0.10 -4.85
C ASN A 96 -5.21 1.29 -5.83
N ALA A 97 -4.00 1.59 -6.31
CA ALA A 97 -3.82 2.47 -7.46
C ALA A 97 -4.51 1.86 -8.68
N LEU A 98 -4.95 2.70 -9.62
CA LEU A 98 -5.77 2.29 -10.74
C LEU A 98 -4.93 1.70 -11.86
N ASN A 99 -3.78 2.30 -12.16
CA ASN A 99 -3.02 1.97 -13.37
C ASN A 99 -1.52 1.69 -13.14
N ASP A 100 -0.96 2.09 -11.99
CA ASP A 100 0.50 2.05 -11.81
C ASP A 100 1.00 0.91 -10.91
N GLU A 101 2.07 0.28 -11.35
CA GLU A 101 2.93 -0.53 -10.49
C GLU A 101 3.78 0.37 -9.61
N LEU A 102 3.80 0.08 -8.31
CA LEU A 102 4.47 0.94 -7.34
C LEU A 102 5.71 0.27 -6.78
N PHE A 103 6.79 1.05 -6.68
CA PHE A 103 7.98 0.67 -5.93
C PHE A 103 7.82 1.12 -4.47
N PHE A 104 8.01 0.19 -3.54
CA PHE A 104 7.95 0.47 -2.11
C PHE A 104 9.26 0.07 -1.41
N SER A 105 9.77 0.98 -0.57
CA SER A 105 10.93 0.75 0.28
C SER A 105 10.77 1.51 1.60
N VAL A 106 11.48 1.05 2.64
CA VAL A 106 11.58 1.75 3.92
C VAL A 106 13.05 2.10 4.13
N ALA A 107 13.33 3.40 4.28
CA ALA A 107 14.71 3.87 4.43
C ALA A 107 15.40 3.19 5.63
N ASN A 108 16.64 2.74 5.42
CA ASN A 108 17.46 2.04 6.41
C ASN A 108 16.86 0.73 6.97
N HIS A 109 15.89 0.11 6.28
CA HIS A 109 15.31 -1.16 6.71
C HIS A 109 15.28 -2.18 5.58
N THR A 110 15.59 -3.44 5.90
CA THR A 110 15.43 -4.56 4.98
C THR A 110 14.03 -5.15 5.14
N LEU A 111 13.34 -5.35 4.02
CA LEU A 111 12.03 -5.96 3.98
C LEU A 111 12.17 -7.46 3.77
N LYS A 112 11.45 -8.26 4.57
CA LYS A 112 11.36 -9.71 4.42
C LYS A 112 9.98 -10.08 3.91
N THR A 113 9.90 -10.72 2.76
CA THR A 113 8.61 -11.07 2.14
C THR A 113 8.45 -12.53 1.91
N ASP A 114 7.19 -12.95 1.94
CA ASP A 114 6.79 -14.29 1.55
C ASP A 114 6.43 -14.30 0.06
N ALA A 115 7.16 -15.08 -0.74
CA ALA A 115 6.96 -15.19 -2.19
C ALA A 115 5.87 -16.19 -2.58
N ILE A 116 4.98 -16.57 -1.65
CA ILE A 116 4.10 -17.76 -1.63
C ILE A 116 4.73 -18.88 -0.78
N TYR A 117 4.41 -18.87 0.52
CA TYR A 117 4.47 -19.92 1.55
C TYR A 117 5.64 -20.92 1.58
N VAL A 118 6.80 -20.66 0.97
CA VAL A 118 7.91 -21.64 1.00
C VAL A 118 9.30 -21.04 1.21
N LYS A 119 9.53 -19.73 1.00
CA LYS A 119 10.83 -19.13 1.33
C LYS A 119 10.77 -17.60 1.50
N LEU A 120 11.11 -17.12 2.69
CA LEU A 120 11.34 -15.70 2.94
C LEU A 120 12.57 -15.23 2.15
N PHE A 121 12.44 -14.12 1.42
CA PHE A 121 13.57 -13.43 0.82
C PHE A 121 13.69 -12.01 1.36
N GLU A 122 14.93 -11.52 1.41
CA GLU A 122 15.28 -10.18 1.87
C GLU A 122 15.46 -9.26 0.66
N THR A 123 14.82 -8.10 0.69
CA THR A 123 14.96 -7.07 -0.34
C THR A 123 14.87 -5.67 0.27
N GLY A 124 15.55 -4.70 -0.33
CA GLY A 124 15.43 -3.28 0.05
C GLY A 124 14.24 -2.58 -0.63
N THR A 125 13.79 -3.11 -1.77
CA THR A 125 12.71 -2.53 -2.56
C THR A 125 11.80 -3.63 -3.08
N LEU A 126 10.51 -3.34 -3.15
CA LEU A 126 9.47 -4.21 -3.70
C LEU A 126 8.77 -3.52 -4.85
N VAL A 127 8.31 -4.30 -5.83
CA VAL A 127 7.30 -3.88 -6.82
C VAL A 127 5.96 -4.52 -6.47
N ILE A 128 4.88 -3.74 -6.50
CA ILE A 128 3.51 -4.22 -6.29
C ILE A 128 2.58 -3.67 -7.38
N ALA A 129 1.91 -4.56 -8.12
CA ALA A 129 1.00 -4.17 -9.20
C ALA A 129 -0.43 -3.88 -8.69
N PRO A 130 -1.24 -3.09 -9.41
CA PRO A 130 -2.64 -2.82 -9.05
C PRO A 130 -3.44 -4.09 -8.74
N GLY A 131 -4.15 -4.09 -7.61
CA GLY A 131 -4.94 -5.24 -7.15
C GLY A 131 -4.15 -6.33 -6.44
N GLN A 132 -2.81 -6.27 -6.43
CA GLN A 132 -2.01 -7.20 -5.65
C GLN A 132 -1.97 -6.83 -4.16
N THR A 133 -1.83 -7.85 -3.33
CA THR A 133 -1.58 -7.73 -1.90
C THR A 133 -0.40 -8.57 -1.52
N THR A 134 0.46 -8.08 -0.64
CA THR A 134 1.62 -8.85 -0.17
C THR A 134 2.02 -8.47 1.25
N ASN A 135 2.61 -9.42 1.97
CA ASN A 135 2.89 -9.34 3.40
C ASN A 135 4.39 -9.30 3.67
N PHE A 136 4.83 -8.34 4.47
CA PHE A 136 6.25 -8.14 4.79
C PHE A 136 6.48 -8.02 6.26
N LEU A 137 7.59 -8.58 6.72
CA LEU A 137 8.11 -8.35 8.05
C LEU A 137 9.11 -7.19 7.97
N LEU A 138 8.78 -6.12 8.68
CA LEU A 138 9.69 -5.01 8.99
C LEU A 138 10.33 -5.29 10.36
N LYS A 139 11.66 -5.22 10.43
CA LYS A 139 12.40 -5.36 11.69
C LYS A 139 13.24 -4.11 11.90
N ASP A 140 13.03 -3.48 13.06
CA ASP A 140 13.82 -2.37 13.60
C ASP A 140 14.87 -2.90 14.60
#